data_AF-A0A944VXA3-F1
#
_entry.id   AF-A0A944VXA3-F1
#
_cell.length_a   1.000
_cell.length_b   1.000
_cell.length_c   1.000
_cell.angle_alpha   90.00
_cell.angle_beta   90.00
_cell.angle_gamma   90.00
#
_symmetry.space_group_name_H-M   'P 1'
#
loop_
_entity.id
_entity.type
_entity.pdbx_description
1 polymer ?
#
loop_
_entity_poly.entity_id
_entity_poly.type
_entity_poly.pdbx_seq_one_letter_code
_entity_poly.pdbx_strand_id
1 'polypeptide(L)'
;MQIFQIIHRQLGTMPHLIAACIIYCHLFLSVTTVIASDKELTVKVRMDKLITSAKENIVAEKWEEAVKDFGKLMRMGVKLPDKFYFQYGLVLYKMGDYEKSLISLKRYLKLAGENGKYYKTALNLVNKFDDKEGEEEHTLTEVLMQIEKNMVLIKGGCFKMGNRFDDGNKDEKPVHKVCVDDFCIGKYEVTVGEFRMFVDDTGYKTEAEEKGGMQHWDGEEWEKKVDVYWDNTGFLQTESQPVVGVSWNDTQGFIKWLNIKSGKSFRLSTEAEWEYAARSRGKKYKYSWGNGEPSGNVADKTTKKTFSRWITWEGYDDGYLFTAPVGSFEPNKLGLYDMTGNVWEWCSDWYDKEYYKKSEKQNPLGPPGGAHRVNRGSCWHCGPELNRVTFRSYIYADYRFITLGFRLAMTP
;
A
#
# COMPACT_ATOMS: atom_id res chain seq x y z
N MET A 1 57.89 51.33 -52.14
CA MET A 1 57.88 51.88 -50.76
C MET A 1 57.72 50.70 -49.83
N GLN A 2 58.58 50.63 -48.82
CA GLN A 2 59.02 49.43 -48.10
C GLN A 2 57.92 48.57 -47.45
N ILE A 3 58.29 47.31 -47.24
CA ILE A 3 57.66 46.24 -46.41
C ILE A 3 56.83 45.24 -47.23
N PHE A 4 57.50 44.55 -48.17
CA PHE A 4 57.11 43.25 -48.71
C PHE A 4 58.36 42.56 -49.27
N GLN A 5 59.16 41.97 -48.38
CA GLN A 5 60.29 41.06 -48.61
C GLN A 5 60.82 40.79 -47.20
N ILE A 6 60.52 39.65 -46.58
CA ILE A 6 61.25 38.39 -46.62
C ILE A 6 60.32 37.47 -45.81
N ILE A 7 59.76 36.39 -46.36
CA ILE A 7 60.21 35.02 -46.09
C ILE A 7 59.56 34.14 -47.18
N HIS A 8 60.32 33.79 -48.21
CA HIS A 8 60.06 32.61 -49.01
C HIS A 8 61.41 31.98 -49.34
N ARG A 9 61.53 30.68 -49.07
CA ARG A 9 62.62 29.74 -49.43
C ARG A 9 63.89 29.78 -48.56
N GLN A 10 63.88 28.95 -47.53
CA GLN A 10 64.73 27.75 -47.57
C GLN A 10 63.88 26.52 -47.28
N LEU A 11 63.79 25.63 -48.27
CA LEU A 11 63.27 24.28 -48.16
C LEU A 11 64.34 23.43 -47.47
N GLY A 12 63.95 22.70 -46.43
CA GLY A 12 64.82 21.73 -45.78
C GLY A 12 64.10 20.97 -44.67
N THR A 13 63.53 19.82 -45.06
CA THR A 13 63.33 18.61 -44.24
C THR A 13 62.22 18.57 -43.17
N MET A 14 61.18 17.79 -43.52
CA MET A 14 60.58 16.68 -42.77
C MET A 14 59.05 16.75 -42.51
N PRO A 15 58.28 15.75 -42.97
CA PRO A 15 56.82 15.78 -42.96
C PRO A 15 56.26 15.06 -41.73
N HIS A 16 55.90 15.78 -40.65
CA HIS A 16 55.13 15.18 -39.54
C HIS A 16 54.11 16.08 -38.84
N LEU A 17 53.73 17.23 -39.39
CA LEU A 17 52.86 18.19 -38.69
C LEU A 17 51.70 18.77 -39.53
N ILE A 18 51.13 17.97 -40.44
CA ILE A 18 49.86 18.31 -41.14
C ILE A 18 48.74 17.29 -40.84
N ALA A 19 48.98 16.32 -39.94
CA ALA A 19 47.94 15.42 -39.43
C ALA A 19 47.35 15.85 -38.07
N ALA A 20 47.81 16.96 -37.48
CA ALA A 20 47.42 17.37 -36.12
C ALA A 20 46.37 18.50 -36.05
N CYS A 21 46.01 19.16 -37.16
CA CYS A 21 45.06 20.29 -37.12
C CYS A 21 43.71 20.04 -37.85
N ILE A 22 43.49 18.86 -38.44
CA ILE A 22 42.17 18.46 -38.97
C ILE A 22 41.45 17.47 -38.02
N ILE A 23 42.15 16.93 -37.01
CA ILE A 23 41.53 16.13 -35.94
C ILE A 23 41.00 17.01 -34.79
N TYR A 24 41.39 18.29 -34.73
CA TYR A 24 40.97 19.21 -33.66
C TYR A 24 39.69 20.03 -33.94
N CYS A 25 39.07 19.89 -35.12
CA CYS A 25 37.78 20.52 -35.44
C CYS A 25 36.61 19.52 -35.62
N HIS A 26 36.82 18.24 -35.32
CA HIS A 26 35.76 17.22 -35.29
C HIS A 26 35.59 16.53 -33.93
N LEU A 27 36.15 17.12 -32.87
CA LEU A 27 36.00 16.64 -31.49
C LEU A 27 35.44 17.73 -30.57
N PHE A 28 34.40 18.43 -31.03
CA PHE A 28 33.50 19.22 -30.17
C PHE A 28 32.03 19.09 -30.60
N LEU A 29 31.68 17.96 -31.20
CA LEU A 29 30.30 17.50 -31.40
C LEU A 29 30.16 16.05 -30.93
N SER A 30 30.75 15.71 -29.78
CA SER A 30 30.09 14.75 -28.90
C SER A 30 29.28 15.57 -27.91
N VAL A 31 28.05 15.91 -28.30
CA VAL A 31 26.99 16.01 -27.30
C VAL A 31 26.89 14.59 -26.77
N THR A 32 27.73 14.27 -25.78
CA THR A 32 27.40 13.24 -24.81
C THR A 32 26.11 13.76 -24.20
N THR A 33 24.99 13.29 -24.74
CA THR A 33 23.74 13.25 -24.01
C THR A 33 24.09 12.42 -22.78
N VAL A 34 24.52 13.12 -21.72
CA VAL A 34 24.54 12.58 -20.38
C VAL A 34 23.07 12.37 -20.09
N ILE A 35 22.56 11.19 -20.45
CA ILE A 35 21.37 10.66 -19.83
C ILE A 35 21.83 10.39 -18.42
N ALA A 36 21.85 11.44 -17.60
CA ALA A 36 21.82 11.30 -16.15
C ALA A 36 20.71 10.30 -15.91
N SER A 37 21.04 9.17 -15.27
CA SER A 37 19.98 8.23 -14.91
C SER A 37 18.92 9.04 -14.16
N ASP A 38 17.62 8.79 -14.39
CA ASP A 38 16.54 9.62 -13.81
C ASP A 38 16.67 9.74 -12.27
N LYS A 39 17.46 8.88 -11.61
CA LYS A 39 17.83 8.94 -10.19
C LYS A 39 18.73 10.11 -9.79
N GLU A 40 19.59 10.61 -10.67
CA GLU A 40 20.48 11.76 -10.38
C GLU A 40 19.72 13.09 -10.41
N LEU A 41 18.50 13.09 -10.96
CA LEU A 41 17.63 14.25 -10.95
C LEU A 41 17.05 14.47 -9.55
N THR A 42 17.09 15.73 -9.11
CA THR A 42 16.38 16.15 -7.89
C THR A 42 14.90 15.76 -7.97
N VAL A 43 14.29 15.48 -6.82
CA VAL A 43 12.87 15.09 -6.73
C VAL A 43 11.96 16.09 -7.46
N LYS A 44 12.27 17.39 -7.35
CA LYS A 44 11.54 18.47 -8.05
C LYS A 44 11.60 18.32 -9.57
N VAL A 45 12.79 18.05 -10.14
CA VAL A 45 12.95 17.90 -11.59
C VAL A 45 12.21 16.67 -12.11
N ARG A 46 12.26 15.54 -11.38
CA ARG A 46 11.46 14.34 -11.72
C ARG A 46 9.97 14.63 -11.72
N MET A 47 9.50 15.35 -10.70
CA MET A 47 8.09 15.75 -10.59
C MET A 47 7.67 16.65 -11.76
N ASP A 48 8.46 17.69 -12.08
CA ASP A 48 8.16 18.60 -13.18
C ASP A 48 8.12 17.89 -14.54
N LYS A 49 9.03 16.92 -14.76
CA LYS A 49 9.06 16.06 -15.95
C LYS A 49 7.77 15.23 -16.08
N LEU A 50 7.34 14.56 -15.01
CA LEU A 50 6.12 13.75 -15.01
C LEU A 50 4.86 14.61 -15.16
N ILE A 51 4.79 15.78 -14.51
CA ILE A 51 3.68 16.72 -14.67
C ILE A 51 3.59 17.22 -16.11
N THR A 52 4.72 17.48 -16.75
CA THR A 52 4.77 17.91 -18.16
C THR A 52 4.30 16.79 -19.08
N SER A 53 4.85 15.58 -18.92
CA SER A 53 4.43 14.38 -19.67
C SER A 53 2.93 14.09 -19.52
N ALA A 54 2.39 14.14 -18.30
CA ALA A 54 0.96 13.93 -18.06
C ALA A 54 0.09 14.97 -18.80
N LYS A 55 0.51 16.24 -18.83
CA LYS A 55 -0.21 17.29 -19.58
C LYS A 55 -0.16 17.07 -21.09
N GLU A 56 0.99 16.69 -21.62
CA GLU A 56 1.15 16.37 -23.05
C GLU A 56 0.26 15.17 -23.44
N ASN A 57 0.23 14.13 -22.61
CA ASN A 57 -0.63 12.97 -22.80
C ASN A 57 -2.12 13.35 -22.75
N ILE A 58 -2.54 14.23 -21.82
CA ILE A 58 -3.91 14.76 -21.76
C ILE A 58 -4.27 15.51 -23.05
N VAL A 59 -3.40 16.38 -23.54
CA VAL A 59 -3.64 17.16 -24.78
C VAL A 59 -3.73 16.24 -26.00
N ALA A 60 -2.96 15.15 -26.00
CA ALA A 60 -2.97 14.13 -27.04
C ALA A 60 -4.07 13.06 -26.87
N GLU A 61 -4.95 13.19 -25.89
CA GLU A 61 -6.00 12.21 -25.54
C GLU A 61 -5.47 10.80 -25.22
N LYS A 62 -4.21 10.71 -24.77
CA LYS A 62 -3.54 9.48 -24.31
C LYS A 62 -3.81 9.26 -22.82
N TRP A 63 -5.04 8.89 -22.50
CA TRP A 63 -5.54 8.84 -21.12
C TRP A 63 -4.80 7.83 -20.24
N GLU A 64 -4.51 6.63 -20.77
CA GLU A 64 -3.80 5.59 -20.02
C GLU A 64 -2.37 6.01 -19.65
N GLU A 65 -1.67 6.67 -20.55
CA GLU A 65 -0.33 7.20 -20.36
C GLU A 65 -0.33 8.34 -19.34
N ALA A 66 -1.35 9.23 -19.40
CA ALA A 66 -1.53 10.26 -18.38
C ALA A 66 -1.76 9.64 -16.98
N VAL A 67 -2.59 8.60 -16.87
CA VAL A 67 -2.79 7.87 -15.60
C VAL A 67 -1.50 7.21 -15.13
N LYS A 68 -0.70 6.63 -16.02
CA LYS A 68 0.62 6.04 -15.66
C LYS A 68 1.55 7.10 -15.07
N ASP A 69 1.59 8.30 -15.64
CA ASP A 69 2.43 9.40 -15.14
C ASP A 69 1.92 9.95 -13.80
N PHE A 70 0.61 10.14 -13.64
CA PHE A 70 0.01 10.52 -12.36
C PHE A 70 0.23 9.46 -11.27
N GLY A 71 0.15 8.18 -11.63
CA GLY A 71 0.47 7.08 -10.74
C GLY A 71 1.91 7.12 -10.24
N LYS A 72 2.88 7.42 -11.12
CA LYS A 72 4.28 7.62 -10.73
C LYS A 72 4.43 8.81 -9.78
N LEU A 73 3.76 9.92 -10.06
CA LEU A 73 3.79 11.12 -9.21
C LEU A 73 3.30 10.87 -7.79
N MET A 74 2.18 10.16 -7.61
CA MET A 74 1.66 9.84 -6.27
C MET A 74 2.65 9.02 -5.44
N ARG A 75 3.30 8.05 -6.07
CA ARG A 75 4.29 7.18 -5.40
C ARG A 75 5.59 7.88 -5.02
N MET A 76 5.84 9.09 -5.51
CA MET A 76 7.02 9.84 -5.07
C MET A 76 6.98 10.18 -3.57
N GLY A 77 5.81 10.04 -2.92
CA GLY A 77 5.66 10.26 -1.49
C GLY A 77 5.94 11.70 -1.08
N VAL A 78 5.58 12.64 -1.96
CA VAL A 78 5.73 14.07 -1.77
C VAL A 78 4.37 14.76 -1.76
N LYS A 79 4.27 15.90 -1.08
CA LYS A 79 3.09 16.75 -1.17
C LYS A 79 2.85 17.23 -2.60
N LEU A 80 1.75 16.76 -3.20
CA LEU A 80 1.32 17.16 -4.54
C LEU A 80 0.45 18.42 -4.50
N PRO A 81 0.53 19.31 -5.51
CA PRO A 81 -0.35 20.49 -5.61
C PRO A 81 -1.82 20.09 -5.72
N ASP A 82 -2.74 20.90 -5.20
CA ASP A 82 -4.19 20.68 -5.31
C ASP A 82 -4.65 20.37 -6.76
N LYS A 83 -4.16 21.13 -7.74
CA LYS A 83 -4.49 21.00 -9.16
C LYS A 83 -4.17 19.62 -9.72
N PHE A 84 -3.18 18.91 -9.16
CA PHE A 84 -2.89 17.52 -9.51
C PHE A 84 -4.17 16.67 -9.41
N TYR A 85 -4.84 16.74 -8.27
CA TYR A 85 -6.00 15.90 -7.95
C TYR A 85 -7.20 16.22 -8.84
N PHE A 86 -7.38 17.49 -9.23
CA PHE A 86 -8.39 17.85 -10.21
C PHE A 86 -8.10 17.25 -11.59
N GLN A 87 -6.85 17.39 -12.08
CA GLN A 87 -6.48 16.87 -13.41
C GLN A 87 -6.55 15.35 -13.45
N TYR A 88 -6.05 14.69 -12.41
CA TYR A 88 -6.09 13.25 -12.31
C TYR A 88 -7.53 12.72 -12.22
N GLY A 89 -8.38 13.32 -11.39
CA GLY A 89 -9.79 12.98 -11.30
C GLY A 89 -10.52 13.16 -12.64
N LEU A 90 -10.24 14.23 -13.37
CA LEU A 90 -10.81 14.45 -14.69
C LEU A 90 -10.40 13.38 -15.71
N VAL A 91 -9.14 12.93 -15.69
CA VAL A 91 -8.67 11.86 -16.59
C VAL A 91 -9.35 10.54 -16.23
N LEU A 92 -9.42 10.20 -14.94
CA LEU A 92 -10.13 9.00 -14.47
C LEU A 92 -11.61 9.00 -14.89
N TYR A 93 -12.27 10.16 -14.76
CA TYR A 93 -13.65 10.34 -15.25
C TYR A 93 -13.79 10.04 -16.73
N LYS A 94 -12.85 10.54 -17.55
CA LYS A 94 -12.85 10.31 -19.01
C LYS A 94 -12.64 8.84 -19.37
N MET A 95 -11.90 8.11 -18.54
CA MET A 95 -11.69 6.67 -18.69
C MET A 95 -12.85 5.82 -18.14
N GLY A 96 -13.82 6.43 -17.45
CA GLY A 96 -14.93 5.70 -16.83
C GLY A 96 -14.61 5.12 -15.44
N ASP A 97 -13.44 5.43 -14.86
CA ASP A 97 -13.08 5.04 -13.49
C ASP A 97 -13.67 6.06 -12.50
N TYR A 98 -14.99 6.00 -12.35
CA TYR A 98 -15.78 6.99 -11.62
C TYR A 98 -15.49 7.01 -10.12
N GLU A 99 -15.24 5.86 -9.51
CA GLU A 99 -14.92 5.74 -8.08
C GLU A 99 -13.58 6.43 -7.76
N LYS A 100 -12.51 6.12 -8.50
CA LYS A 100 -11.22 6.81 -8.31
C LYS A 100 -11.29 8.28 -8.70
N SER A 101 -12.09 8.61 -9.71
CA SER A 101 -12.36 10.01 -10.07
C SER A 101 -12.98 10.77 -8.90
N LEU A 102 -14.02 10.22 -8.28
CA LEU A 102 -14.72 10.83 -7.13
C LEU A 102 -13.75 11.11 -6.00
N ILE A 103 -12.90 10.14 -5.64
CA ILE A 103 -11.90 10.26 -4.57
C ILE A 103 -10.92 11.40 -4.88
N SER A 104 -10.36 11.41 -6.10
CA SER A 104 -9.42 12.44 -6.52
C SER A 104 -10.08 13.83 -6.53
N LEU A 105 -11.34 13.95 -6.96
CA LEU A 105 -12.07 15.22 -6.97
C LEU A 105 -12.46 15.69 -5.56
N LYS A 106 -12.92 14.80 -4.67
CA LYS A 106 -13.18 15.11 -3.26
C LYS A 106 -11.89 15.58 -2.56
N ARG A 107 -10.74 14.96 -2.86
CA ARG A 107 -9.42 15.42 -2.39
C ARG A 107 -9.07 16.82 -2.90
N TYR A 108 -9.34 17.11 -4.17
CA TYR A 108 -9.15 18.46 -4.71
C TYR A 108 -10.00 19.49 -3.97
N LEU A 109 -11.29 19.23 -3.76
CA LEU A 109 -12.19 20.14 -3.05
C LEU A 109 -11.70 20.42 -1.62
N LYS A 110 -11.27 19.38 -0.89
CA LYS A 110 -10.69 19.50 0.47
C LYS A 110 -9.43 20.38 0.50
N LEU A 111 -8.54 20.25 -0.49
CA LEU A 111 -7.26 20.97 -0.52
C LEU A 111 -7.37 22.39 -1.07
N ALA A 112 -8.17 22.60 -2.12
CA ALA A 112 -8.29 23.88 -2.81
C ALA A 112 -9.26 24.85 -2.11
N GLY A 113 -10.25 24.30 -1.40
CA GLY A 113 -11.36 25.06 -0.82
C GLY A 113 -12.21 25.79 -1.87
N GLU A 114 -13.16 26.60 -1.41
CA GLU A 114 -14.14 27.30 -2.26
C GLU A 114 -13.50 28.27 -3.26
N ASN A 115 -12.31 28.78 -2.94
CA ASN A 115 -11.55 29.70 -3.80
C ASN A 115 -10.72 28.98 -4.87
N GLY A 116 -10.76 27.65 -4.91
CA GLY A 116 -10.06 26.84 -5.90
C GLY A 116 -10.49 27.16 -7.34
N LYS A 117 -9.51 27.31 -8.25
CA LYS A 117 -9.75 27.65 -9.67
C LYS A 117 -10.81 26.75 -10.35
N TYR A 118 -10.85 25.48 -9.98
CA TYR A 118 -11.73 24.47 -10.56
C TYR A 118 -12.84 24.01 -9.58
N TYR A 119 -13.05 24.72 -8.46
CA TYR A 119 -13.97 24.31 -7.40
C TYR A 119 -15.37 23.96 -7.92
N LYS A 120 -16.01 24.90 -8.63
CA LYS A 120 -17.35 24.69 -9.20
C LYS A 120 -17.41 23.51 -10.16
N THR A 121 -16.39 23.33 -10.99
CA THR A 121 -16.32 22.21 -11.95
C THR A 121 -16.17 20.87 -11.23
N ALA A 122 -15.29 20.81 -10.23
CA ALA A 122 -15.10 19.61 -9.42
C ALA A 122 -16.37 19.28 -8.63
N LEU A 123 -16.99 20.26 -7.97
CA LEU A 123 -18.23 20.09 -7.23
C LEU A 123 -19.36 19.58 -8.13
N ASN A 124 -19.53 20.16 -9.33
CA ASN A 124 -20.51 19.68 -10.30
C ASN A 124 -20.24 18.26 -10.78
N LEU A 125 -18.98 17.82 -10.87
CA LEU A 125 -18.65 16.44 -11.21
C LEU A 125 -18.96 15.51 -10.03
N VAL A 126 -18.55 15.88 -8.81
CA VAL A 126 -18.84 15.15 -7.57
C VAL A 126 -20.35 14.93 -7.40
N ASN A 127 -21.14 16.00 -7.47
CA ASN A 127 -22.60 15.93 -7.30
C ASN A 127 -23.28 15.06 -8.37
N LYS A 128 -22.73 14.96 -9.58
CA LYS A 128 -23.28 14.05 -10.61
C LYS A 128 -23.12 12.57 -10.27
N PHE A 129 -22.18 12.23 -9.38
CA PHE A 129 -22.04 10.87 -8.86
C PHE A 129 -22.92 10.68 -7.62
N ASP A 130 -22.97 11.67 -6.72
CA ASP A 130 -23.82 11.61 -5.53
C ASP A 130 -25.34 11.58 -5.90
N ASP A 131 -25.75 12.14 -7.05
CA ASP A 131 -27.12 12.00 -7.57
C ASP A 131 -27.45 10.57 -8.10
N LYS A 132 -26.44 9.72 -8.30
CA LYS A 132 -26.61 8.33 -8.79
C LYS A 132 -26.44 7.28 -7.70
N GLU A 133 -25.70 7.59 -6.66
CA GLU A 133 -25.58 6.82 -5.43
C GLU A 133 -26.20 7.69 -4.33
N GLY A 134 -27.51 7.61 -4.11
CA GLY A 134 -28.15 8.39 -3.06
C GLY A 134 -27.35 8.25 -1.76
N GLU A 135 -26.75 9.35 -1.31
CA GLU A 135 -26.00 9.40 -0.06
C GLU A 135 -26.98 9.08 1.08
N GLU A 136 -27.01 7.82 1.52
CA GLU A 136 -27.17 7.59 2.94
C GLU A 136 -25.83 7.98 3.56
N GLU A 137 -25.72 9.24 3.99
CA GLU A 137 -24.72 9.63 4.98
C GLU A 137 -24.95 8.72 6.18
N HIS A 138 -24.23 7.60 6.23
CA HIS A 138 -24.46 6.60 7.25
C HIS A 138 -24.15 7.23 8.60
N THR A 139 -25.18 7.33 9.44
CA THR A 139 -25.01 7.89 10.77
C THR A 139 -23.94 7.09 11.52
N LEU A 140 -23.26 7.71 12.49
CA LEU A 140 -22.31 6.99 13.35
C LEU A 140 -22.91 5.69 13.89
N THR A 141 -24.21 5.70 14.23
CA THR A 141 -24.96 4.53 14.68
C THR A 141 -25.01 3.41 13.64
N GLU A 142 -25.31 3.73 12.38
CA GLU A 142 -25.40 2.73 11.30
C GLU A 142 -24.07 2.03 11.05
N VAL A 143 -22.96 2.78 11.04
CA VAL A 143 -21.64 2.18 10.83
C VAL A 143 -21.22 1.32 12.02
N LEU A 144 -21.50 1.75 13.26
CA LEU A 144 -21.26 0.92 14.44
C LEU A 144 -22.06 -0.39 14.38
N MET A 145 -23.33 -0.33 13.99
CA MET A 145 -24.15 -1.53 13.77
C MET A 145 -23.60 -2.42 12.64
N GLN A 146 -23.08 -1.82 11.58
CA GLN A 146 -22.50 -2.55 10.45
C GLN A 146 -21.19 -3.25 10.83
N ILE A 147 -20.32 -2.61 11.62
CA ILE A 147 -19.11 -3.23 12.20
C ILE A 147 -19.51 -4.44 13.04
N GLU A 148 -20.50 -4.29 13.94
CA GLU A 148 -20.99 -5.39 14.77
C GLU A 148 -21.56 -6.55 13.94
N LYS A 149 -22.37 -6.24 12.92
CA LYS A 149 -22.96 -7.22 12.00
C LYS A 149 -21.90 -7.93 11.15
N ASN A 150 -20.76 -7.28 10.91
CA ASN A 150 -19.62 -7.85 10.21
C ASN A 150 -18.76 -8.73 11.11
N MET A 151 -19.08 -8.91 12.39
CA MET A 151 -18.38 -9.87 13.25
C MET A 151 -18.90 -11.29 13.02
N VAL A 152 -17.99 -12.23 12.80
CA VAL A 152 -18.31 -13.64 12.59
C VAL A 152 -17.95 -14.44 13.83
N LEU A 153 -18.94 -15.12 14.42
CA LEU A 153 -18.71 -16.05 15.52
C LEU A 153 -17.94 -17.29 15.05
N ILE A 154 -16.75 -17.48 15.60
CA ILE A 154 -15.89 -18.62 15.36
C ILE A 154 -16.02 -19.57 16.56
N LYS A 155 -16.53 -20.77 16.29
CA LYS A 155 -16.55 -21.83 17.30
C LYS A 155 -15.14 -22.30 17.60
N GLY A 156 -14.77 -22.18 18.87
CA GLY A 156 -13.51 -22.59 19.44
C GLY A 156 -13.24 -24.07 19.25
N GLY A 157 -12.03 -24.47 19.64
CA GLY A 157 -11.52 -25.81 19.44
C GLY A 157 -10.01 -25.85 19.40
N CYS A 158 -9.47 -27.06 19.26
CA CYS A 158 -8.04 -27.29 19.23
C CYS A 158 -7.54 -27.55 17.81
N PHE A 159 -6.37 -26.99 17.49
CA PHE A 159 -5.71 -27.18 16.21
C PHE A 159 -4.19 -27.34 16.36
N LYS A 160 -3.55 -27.73 15.26
CA LYS A 160 -2.10 -27.78 15.13
C LYS A 160 -1.63 -26.45 14.52
N MET A 161 -1.16 -25.55 15.38
CA MET A 161 -0.62 -24.24 15.00
C MET A 161 0.82 -24.38 14.50
N GLY A 162 1.19 -23.59 13.49
CA GLY A 162 2.49 -23.61 12.84
C GLY A 162 2.53 -24.38 11.53
N ASN A 163 3.67 -24.36 10.84
CA ASN A 163 3.80 -24.87 9.47
C ASN A 163 3.76 -26.40 9.40
N ARG A 164 2.80 -26.94 8.64
CA ARG A 164 2.54 -28.40 8.49
C ARG A 164 2.91 -28.95 7.10
N PHE A 165 3.69 -28.18 6.34
CA PHE A 165 4.04 -28.46 4.95
C PHE A 165 5.56 -28.53 4.72
N ASP A 166 6.35 -28.44 5.80
CA ASP A 166 7.81 -28.48 5.82
C ASP A 166 8.53 -27.41 4.98
N ASP A 167 7.78 -26.44 4.47
CA ASP A 167 8.24 -25.29 3.69
C ASP A 167 8.26 -23.97 4.48
N GLY A 168 8.02 -24.04 5.80
CA GLY A 168 8.00 -22.88 6.68
C GLY A 168 9.31 -22.52 7.34
N ASN A 169 9.39 -21.27 7.74
CA ASN A 169 10.51 -20.69 8.46
C ASN A 169 10.68 -21.33 9.85
N LYS A 170 11.84 -21.07 10.47
CA LYS A 170 12.20 -21.66 11.77
C LYS A 170 11.23 -21.25 12.89
N ASP A 171 10.74 -20.02 12.84
CA ASP A 171 9.81 -19.42 13.80
C ASP A 171 8.34 -19.82 13.56
N GLU A 172 8.03 -20.52 12.47
CA GLU A 172 6.75 -21.18 12.23
C GLU A 172 6.71 -22.61 12.80
N LYS A 173 7.81 -23.04 13.45
CA LYS A 173 8.02 -24.36 14.03
C LYS A 173 8.38 -24.24 15.52
N PRO A 174 8.13 -25.27 16.34
CA PRO A 174 7.48 -26.53 16.00
C PRO A 174 5.96 -26.38 15.81
N VAL A 175 5.38 -27.31 15.07
CA VAL A 175 3.93 -27.50 15.10
C VAL A 175 3.52 -27.95 16.49
N HIS A 176 2.59 -27.25 17.11
CA HIS A 176 2.14 -27.52 18.48
C HIS A 176 0.62 -27.44 18.58
N LYS A 177 0.04 -28.07 19.61
CA LYS A 177 -1.40 -28.08 19.83
C LYS A 177 -1.81 -26.83 20.61
N VAL A 178 -2.73 -26.06 20.04
CA VAL A 178 -3.36 -24.88 20.67
C VAL A 178 -4.87 -25.08 20.66
N CYS A 179 -5.54 -24.65 21.71
CA CYS A 179 -6.98 -24.59 21.85
C CYS A 179 -7.38 -23.13 22.07
N VAL A 180 -8.36 -22.65 21.30
CA VAL A 180 -8.95 -21.32 21.47
C VAL A 180 -10.42 -21.47 21.84
N ASP A 181 -10.91 -20.57 22.67
CA ASP A 181 -12.34 -20.51 23.02
C ASP A 181 -13.18 -19.97 21.86
N ASP A 182 -14.50 -19.88 22.04
CA ASP A 182 -15.36 -19.16 21.10
C ASP A 182 -14.95 -17.67 21.09
N PHE A 183 -14.83 -17.09 19.91
CA PHE A 183 -14.57 -15.66 19.71
C PHE A 183 -15.24 -15.17 18.45
N CYS A 184 -15.45 -13.87 18.37
CA CYS A 184 -15.87 -13.20 17.14
C CYS A 184 -14.65 -12.55 16.47
N ILE A 185 -14.58 -12.62 15.14
CA ILE A 185 -13.56 -11.91 14.36
C ILE A 185 -14.21 -11.20 13.17
N GLY A 186 -13.69 -10.03 12.81
CA GLY A 186 -14.17 -9.24 11.70
C GLY A 186 -14.11 -10.02 10.40
N LYS A 187 -15.23 -10.00 9.68
CA LYS A 187 -15.37 -10.57 8.34
C LYS A 187 -14.32 -10.01 7.37
N TYR A 188 -13.98 -8.74 7.56
CA TYR A 188 -13.08 -7.92 6.75
C TYR A 188 -12.00 -7.26 7.62
N GLU A 189 -10.96 -6.74 6.98
CA GLU A 189 -10.06 -5.75 7.57
C GLU A 189 -10.83 -4.45 7.88
N VAL A 190 -10.34 -3.64 8.84
CA VAL A 190 -10.91 -2.30 9.08
C VAL A 190 -10.65 -1.41 7.88
N THR A 191 -11.71 -0.77 7.41
CA THR A 191 -11.69 0.02 6.17
C THR A 191 -11.23 1.46 6.40
N VAL A 192 -10.86 2.15 5.32
CA VAL A 192 -10.56 3.59 5.33
C VAL A 192 -11.76 4.38 5.84
N GLY A 193 -12.98 4.03 5.43
CA GLY A 193 -14.21 4.70 5.87
C GLY A 193 -14.45 4.56 7.37
N GLU A 194 -14.34 3.34 7.90
CA GLU A 194 -14.48 3.11 9.35
C GLU A 194 -13.42 3.87 10.15
N PHE A 195 -12.16 3.87 9.70
CA PHE A 195 -11.08 4.59 10.38
C PHE A 195 -11.22 6.11 10.26
N ARG A 196 -11.72 6.62 9.12
CA ARG A 196 -11.98 8.04 8.90
C ARG A 196 -12.99 8.59 9.89
N MET A 197 -14.04 7.83 10.20
CA MET A 197 -15.02 8.24 11.22
C MET A 197 -14.40 8.43 12.60
N PHE A 198 -13.47 7.56 12.99
CA PHE A 198 -12.71 7.73 14.22
C PHE A 198 -11.90 9.03 14.20
N VAL A 199 -11.19 9.30 13.11
CA VAL A 199 -10.38 10.51 12.95
C VAL A 199 -11.25 11.76 12.95
N ASP A 200 -12.38 11.76 12.24
CA ASP A 200 -13.28 12.90 12.13
C ASP A 200 -14.01 13.19 13.46
N ASP A 201 -14.43 12.18 14.21
CA ASP A 201 -15.10 12.34 15.50
C ASP A 201 -14.15 12.80 16.63
N THR A 202 -12.86 12.46 16.54
CA THR A 202 -11.91 12.70 17.64
C THR A 202 -10.83 13.73 17.32
N GLY A 203 -10.63 14.07 16.05
CA GLY A 203 -9.47 14.84 15.59
C GLY A 203 -8.14 14.09 15.76
N TYR A 204 -8.16 12.76 15.83
CA TYR A 204 -6.97 11.93 16.06
C TYR A 204 -5.93 12.12 14.96
N LYS A 205 -4.66 12.24 15.35
CA LYS A 205 -3.52 12.22 14.43
C LYS A 205 -2.76 10.92 14.64
N THR A 206 -2.55 10.19 13.55
CA THR A 206 -1.81 8.93 13.58
C THR A 206 -0.34 9.16 13.89
N GLU A 207 0.35 8.12 14.37
CA GLU A 207 1.80 8.19 14.57
C GLU A 207 2.55 8.44 13.24
N ALA A 208 2.00 8.06 12.09
CA ALA A 208 2.55 8.47 10.80
C ALA A 208 2.48 10.00 10.63
N GLU A 209 1.35 10.63 10.94
CA GLU A 209 1.21 12.09 10.84
C GLU A 209 2.11 12.84 11.85
N GLU A 210 2.30 12.29 13.05
CA GLU A 210 3.08 12.95 14.10
C GLU A 210 4.59 12.67 14.03
N LYS A 211 4.99 11.47 13.59
CA LYS A 211 6.37 10.95 13.69
C LYS A 211 7.06 10.79 12.32
N GLY A 212 6.63 11.57 11.34
CA GLY A 212 7.32 11.75 10.06
C GLY A 212 7.02 10.66 9.03
N GLY A 213 5.76 10.29 8.91
CA GLY A 213 5.18 9.42 7.90
C GLY A 213 5.44 7.93 8.08
N MET A 214 5.31 7.18 6.99
CA MET A 214 5.39 5.72 6.98
C MET A 214 6.43 5.19 5.99
N GLN A 215 6.77 3.91 6.18
CA GLN A 215 7.60 3.17 5.23
C GLN A 215 6.76 2.84 3.99
N HIS A 216 7.27 3.24 2.83
CA HIS A 216 6.54 3.41 1.57
C HIS A 216 7.32 2.80 0.40
N TRP A 217 6.60 2.32 -0.61
CA TRP A 217 7.16 1.83 -1.87
C TRP A 217 7.03 2.88 -2.96
N ASP A 218 8.15 3.47 -3.38
CA ASP A 218 8.15 4.56 -4.39
C ASP A 218 7.99 4.07 -5.85
N GLY A 219 8.02 2.75 -6.04
CA GLY A 219 8.04 2.11 -7.36
C GLY A 219 9.37 1.41 -7.67
N GLU A 220 10.42 1.70 -6.90
CA GLU A 220 11.76 1.15 -7.08
C GLU A 220 12.38 0.61 -5.80
N GLU A 221 12.19 1.32 -4.68
CA GLU A 221 12.75 0.97 -3.39
C GLU A 221 11.81 1.28 -2.22
N TRP A 222 12.13 0.64 -1.09
CA TRP A 222 11.42 0.81 0.16
C TRP A 222 12.10 1.90 0.98
N GLU A 223 11.40 3.01 1.23
CA GLU A 223 11.94 4.12 2.01
C GLU A 223 10.88 4.76 2.92
N LYS A 224 11.34 5.39 4.01
CA LYS A 224 10.46 6.19 4.88
C LYS A 224 10.18 7.52 4.20
N LYS A 225 8.89 7.82 3.99
CA LYS A 225 8.41 9.07 3.39
C LYS A 225 7.60 9.87 4.39
N VAL A 226 7.87 11.15 4.52
CA VAL A 226 7.28 12.02 5.56
C VAL A 226 5.86 12.47 5.27
N ASP A 227 5.50 12.61 3.99
CA ASP A 227 4.21 13.13 3.55
C ASP A 227 3.19 12.03 3.25
N VAL A 228 3.47 10.78 3.65
CA VAL A 228 2.54 9.66 3.44
C VAL A 228 2.05 9.09 4.77
N TYR A 229 0.75 8.85 4.81
CA TYR A 229 -0.02 8.38 5.97
C TYR A 229 -1.36 7.83 5.47
N TRP A 230 -2.24 7.39 6.37
CA TRP A 230 -3.47 6.65 6.05
C TRP A 230 -4.42 7.35 5.05
N ASP A 231 -4.57 8.68 5.09
CA ASP A 231 -5.37 9.52 4.14
C ASP A 231 -4.50 10.17 3.03
N ASN A 232 -3.25 9.70 2.87
CA ASN A 232 -2.37 10.07 1.76
C ASN A 232 -1.32 8.98 1.52
N THR A 233 -1.72 7.82 1.02
CA THR A 233 -0.85 6.63 1.02
C THR A 233 0.17 6.57 -0.11
N GLY A 234 0.14 7.51 -1.06
CA GLY A 234 0.95 7.47 -2.29
C GLY A 234 0.29 6.66 -3.43
N PHE A 235 -0.94 6.19 -3.21
CA PHE A 235 -1.85 5.65 -4.21
C PHE A 235 -3.30 6.00 -3.79
N LEU A 236 -4.27 5.83 -4.69
CA LEU A 236 -5.68 6.07 -4.34
C LEU A 236 -6.25 4.87 -3.60
N GLN A 237 -6.94 5.14 -2.49
CA GLN A 237 -7.77 4.19 -1.78
C GLN A 237 -9.20 4.68 -1.70
N THR A 238 -10.13 3.76 -1.88
CA THR A 238 -11.56 3.97 -1.66
C THR A 238 -11.89 3.80 -0.18
N GLU A 239 -13.07 4.27 0.25
CA GLU A 239 -13.51 4.09 1.64
C GLU A 239 -13.71 2.60 2.01
N SER A 240 -13.90 1.72 1.02
CA SER A 240 -14.08 0.27 1.17
C SER A 240 -12.77 -0.53 1.18
N GLN A 241 -11.63 0.10 0.89
CA GLN A 241 -10.32 -0.52 0.99
C GLN A 241 -9.83 -0.55 2.44
N PRO A 242 -8.92 -1.46 2.82
CA PRO A 242 -8.38 -1.53 4.17
C PRO A 242 -7.56 -0.27 4.48
N VAL A 243 -7.70 0.23 5.72
CA VAL A 243 -6.81 1.28 6.21
C VAL A 243 -5.39 0.72 6.36
N VAL A 244 -4.39 1.47 5.92
CA VAL A 244 -2.97 1.10 6.00
C VAL A 244 -2.12 2.21 6.59
N GLY A 245 -0.88 1.88 6.94
CA GLY A 245 0.03 2.88 7.52
C GLY A 245 -0.35 3.28 8.94
N VAL A 246 -1.14 2.46 9.61
CA VAL A 246 -1.53 2.62 11.02
C VAL A 246 -0.64 1.76 11.89
N SER A 247 -0.07 2.34 12.95
CA SER A 247 0.73 1.60 13.91
C SER A 247 -0.14 0.73 14.81
N TRP A 248 0.49 -0.18 15.57
CA TRP A 248 -0.23 -0.94 16.59
C TRP A 248 -0.88 0.02 17.60
N ASN A 249 -0.22 1.13 17.95
CA ASN A 249 -0.77 2.13 18.86
C ASN A 249 -1.98 2.85 18.26
N ASP A 250 -1.95 3.20 16.98
CA ASP A 250 -3.09 3.78 16.27
C ASP A 250 -4.31 2.85 16.30
N THR A 251 -4.10 1.53 16.11
CA THR A 251 -5.18 0.54 16.21
C THR A 251 -5.80 0.49 17.61
N GLN A 252 -5.00 0.66 18.68
CA GLN A 252 -5.53 0.70 20.04
C GLN A 252 -6.35 1.98 20.28
N GLY A 253 -5.95 3.10 19.69
CA GLY A 253 -6.72 4.34 19.71
C GLY A 253 -8.10 4.16 19.09
N PHE A 254 -8.15 3.58 17.88
CA PHE A 254 -9.38 3.23 17.18
C PHE A 254 -10.26 2.28 18.00
N ILE A 255 -9.70 1.17 18.50
CA ILE A 255 -10.43 0.16 19.29
C ILE A 255 -11.02 0.78 20.56
N LYS A 256 -10.25 1.61 21.27
CA LYS A 256 -10.71 2.29 22.49
C LYS A 256 -11.90 3.20 22.18
N TRP A 257 -11.80 4.00 21.13
CA TRP A 257 -12.90 4.85 20.66
C TRP A 257 -14.14 4.02 20.30
N LEU A 258 -13.95 2.96 19.53
CA LEU A 258 -15.03 2.07 19.09
C LEU A 258 -15.77 1.46 20.28
N ASN A 259 -15.04 1.00 21.30
CA ASN A 259 -15.62 0.45 22.52
C ASN A 259 -16.40 1.50 23.32
N ILE A 260 -15.93 2.74 23.38
CA ILE A 260 -16.66 3.85 24.04
C ILE A 260 -17.97 4.14 23.32
N LYS A 261 -17.97 4.19 21.98
CA LYS A 261 -19.14 4.54 21.18
C LYS A 261 -20.19 3.42 21.10
N SER A 262 -19.74 2.17 21.04
CA SER A 262 -20.62 1.00 20.89
C SER A 262 -21.03 0.35 22.22
N GLY A 263 -20.27 0.59 23.30
CA GLY A 263 -20.42 -0.16 24.56
C GLY A 263 -20.00 -1.63 24.46
N LYS A 264 -19.29 -2.02 23.39
CA LYS A 264 -18.78 -3.39 23.16
C LYS A 264 -17.33 -3.55 23.65
N SER A 265 -16.79 -4.74 23.43
CA SER A 265 -15.44 -5.15 23.86
C SER A 265 -14.60 -5.66 22.68
N PHE A 266 -14.47 -4.82 21.65
CA PHE A 266 -13.56 -5.04 20.54
C PHE A 266 -12.09 -5.02 21.00
N ARG A 267 -11.26 -5.76 20.29
CA ARG A 267 -9.81 -5.92 20.48
C ARG A 267 -9.16 -6.37 19.18
N LEU A 268 -7.84 -6.50 19.16
CA LEU A 268 -7.14 -7.30 18.15
C LEU A 268 -7.29 -8.79 18.47
N SER A 269 -7.24 -9.64 17.45
CA SER A 269 -7.12 -11.09 17.63
C SER A 269 -5.76 -11.45 18.22
N THR A 270 -5.69 -12.54 18.98
CA THR A 270 -4.40 -13.18 19.24
C THR A 270 -3.84 -13.79 17.95
N GLU A 271 -2.54 -14.03 17.91
CA GLU A 271 -1.88 -14.72 16.79
C GLU A 271 -2.50 -16.12 16.56
N ALA A 272 -2.87 -16.80 17.65
CA ALA A 272 -3.48 -18.11 17.60
C ALA A 272 -4.93 -18.10 17.10
N GLU A 273 -5.74 -17.14 17.57
CA GLU A 273 -7.10 -16.92 17.06
C GLU A 273 -7.07 -16.61 15.56
N TRP A 274 -6.16 -15.74 15.14
CA TRP A 274 -5.99 -15.36 13.75
C TRP A 274 -5.66 -16.57 12.87
N GLU A 275 -4.65 -17.38 13.25
CA GLU A 275 -4.28 -18.56 12.45
C GLU A 275 -5.39 -19.62 12.45
N TYR A 276 -6.06 -19.83 13.59
CA TYR A 276 -7.18 -20.75 13.69
C TYR A 276 -8.32 -20.35 12.74
N ALA A 277 -8.66 -19.06 12.72
CA ALA A 277 -9.67 -18.47 11.84
C ALA A 277 -9.25 -18.56 10.36
N ALA A 278 -8.02 -18.16 10.02
CA ALA A 278 -7.48 -18.19 8.66
C ALA A 278 -7.51 -19.62 8.08
N ARG A 279 -7.20 -20.62 8.92
CA ARG A 279 -7.25 -22.05 8.58
C ARG A 279 -8.65 -22.66 8.64
N SER A 280 -9.71 -21.85 8.66
CA SER A 280 -11.09 -22.33 8.74
C SER A 280 -11.33 -23.31 9.90
N ARG A 281 -10.98 -22.89 11.12
CA ARG A 281 -10.95 -23.70 12.36
C ARG A 281 -9.82 -24.73 12.38
N GLY A 282 -8.63 -24.30 11.97
CA GLY A 282 -7.41 -25.11 12.13
C GLY A 282 -7.18 -26.24 11.11
N LYS A 283 -7.88 -26.22 9.97
CA LYS A 283 -7.67 -27.19 8.88
C LYS A 283 -6.24 -27.13 8.34
N LYS A 284 -5.81 -28.20 7.68
CA LYS A 284 -4.49 -28.28 7.01
C LYS A 284 -4.49 -27.51 5.68
N TYR A 285 -4.61 -26.19 5.77
CA TYR A 285 -4.54 -25.29 4.62
C TYR A 285 -3.23 -24.51 4.58
N LYS A 286 -2.66 -24.33 3.40
CA LYS A 286 -1.44 -23.56 3.19
C LYS A 286 -1.75 -22.08 3.12
N TYR A 287 -2.87 -21.73 2.50
CA TYR A 287 -3.42 -20.39 2.34
C TYR A 287 -4.84 -20.34 2.92
N SER A 288 -5.43 -19.16 3.12
CA SER A 288 -6.80 -19.03 3.64
C SER A 288 -7.85 -19.65 2.69
N TRP A 289 -7.61 -19.54 1.37
CA TRP A 289 -8.41 -20.15 0.31
C TRP A 289 -8.18 -21.67 0.14
N GLY A 290 -7.17 -22.25 0.81
CA GLY A 290 -6.89 -23.68 0.78
C GLY A 290 -5.46 -24.02 0.35
N ASN A 291 -5.32 -25.06 -0.48
CA ASN A 291 -4.02 -25.60 -0.93
C ASN A 291 -3.81 -25.49 -2.45
N GLY A 292 -4.74 -24.86 -3.15
CA GLY A 292 -4.72 -24.72 -4.61
C GLY A 292 -4.31 -23.32 -5.06
N GLU A 293 -4.77 -22.97 -6.25
CA GLU A 293 -4.55 -21.67 -6.90
C GLU A 293 -4.93 -20.48 -6.01
N PRO A 294 -4.24 -19.34 -6.17
CA PRO A 294 -4.50 -18.14 -5.40
C PRO A 294 -5.92 -17.60 -5.60
N SER A 295 -6.47 -17.04 -4.52
CA SER A 295 -7.73 -16.31 -4.50
C SER A 295 -7.64 -15.23 -3.43
N GLY A 296 -6.95 -14.15 -3.77
CA GLY A 296 -6.69 -13.01 -2.89
C GLY A 296 -5.89 -11.94 -3.63
N ASN A 297 -5.77 -10.76 -3.03
CA ASN A 297 -4.92 -9.69 -3.52
C ASN A 297 -3.45 -9.97 -3.13
N VAL A 298 -2.61 -10.34 -4.08
CA VAL A 298 -1.23 -10.80 -3.84
C VAL A 298 -0.31 -10.32 -4.96
N ALA A 299 1.00 -10.44 -4.78
CA ALA A 299 1.91 -10.14 -5.88
C ALA A 299 1.67 -11.13 -7.05
N ASP A 300 1.23 -10.61 -8.18
CA ASP A 300 0.67 -11.35 -9.31
C ASP A 300 1.09 -10.75 -10.67
N LYS A 301 0.40 -11.10 -11.76
CA LYS A 301 0.63 -10.49 -13.09
C LYS A 301 0.36 -8.98 -13.11
N THR A 302 -0.64 -8.46 -12.40
CA THR A 302 -0.93 -7.02 -12.39
C THR A 302 0.24 -6.24 -11.81
N THR A 303 0.77 -6.66 -10.67
CA THR A 303 1.96 -6.03 -10.09
C THR A 303 3.20 -6.25 -10.96
N LYS A 304 3.38 -7.42 -11.58
CA LYS A 304 4.54 -7.72 -12.45
C LYS A 304 4.69 -6.77 -13.64
N LYS A 305 3.56 -6.34 -14.23
CA LYS A 305 3.54 -5.36 -15.34
C LYS A 305 4.20 -4.03 -14.94
N THR A 306 4.12 -3.66 -13.67
CA THR A 306 4.65 -2.39 -13.13
C THR A 306 5.98 -2.59 -12.41
N PHE A 307 6.12 -3.68 -11.65
CA PHE A 307 7.24 -3.99 -10.77
C PHE A 307 7.88 -5.32 -11.17
N SER A 308 8.61 -5.33 -12.29
CA SER A 308 9.12 -6.56 -12.92
C SER A 308 10.03 -7.42 -12.04
N ARG A 309 10.65 -6.84 -11.01
CA ARG A 309 11.54 -7.53 -10.07
C ARG A 309 10.82 -8.28 -8.96
N TRP A 310 9.51 -8.09 -8.80
CA TRP A 310 8.76 -8.73 -7.72
C TRP A 310 8.59 -10.23 -7.98
N ILE A 311 8.60 -11.01 -6.90
CA ILE A 311 8.28 -12.43 -6.93
C ILE A 311 6.76 -12.55 -6.89
N THR A 312 6.18 -13.13 -7.93
CA THR A 312 4.73 -13.09 -8.19
C THR A 312 4.16 -14.49 -8.36
N TRP A 313 2.86 -14.63 -8.15
CA TRP A 313 2.11 -15.79 -8.62
C TRP A 313 2.06 -15.79 -10.14
N GLU A 314 2.65 -16.83 -10.75
CA GLU A 314 2.56 -17.04 -12.18
C GLU A 314 1.15 -17.51 -12.55
N GLY A 315 0.63 -17.05 -13.69
CA GLY A 315 -0.70 -17.45 -14.15
C GLY A 315 -1.87 -16.65 -13.57
N TYR A 316 -1.72 -16.02 -12.40
CA TYR A 316 -2.79 -15.30 -11.69
C TYR A 316 -2.78 -13.78 -11.96
N ASP A 317 -3.96 -13.18 -12.08
CA ASP A 317 -4.15 -11.73 -12.27
C ASP A 317 -5.36 -11.29 -11.44
N ASP A 318 -5.14 -10.54 -10.37
CA ASP A 318 -6.18 -10.04 -9.47
C ASP A 318 -6.71 -8.65 -9.85
N GLY A 319 -6.01 -7.94 -10.74
CA GLY A 319 -6.38 -6.62 -11.22
C GLY A 319 -6.06 -5.45 -10.27
N TYR A 320 -5.42 -5.69 -9.13
CA TYR A 320 -5.10 -4.65 -8.14
C TYR A 320 -3.59 -4.44 -8.01
N LEU A 321 -3.11 -3.23 -8.30
CA LEU A 321 -1.70 -2.88 -8.14
C LEU A 321 -1.29 -2.69 -6.66
N PHE A 322 -2.26 -2.34 -5.81
CA PHE A 322 -2.11 -2.04 -4.39
C PHE A 322 -3.24 -2.73 -3.61
N THR A 323 -3.79 -2.11 -2.57
CA THR A 323 -4.93 -2.69 -1.84
C THR A 323 -6.18 -2.80 -2.73
N ALA A 324 -6.99 -3.81 -2.44
CA ALA A 324 -8.28 -4.07 -3.05
C ALA A 324 -9.38 -3.77 -2.02
N PRO A 325 -10.61 -3.43 -2.45
CA PRO A 325 -11.74 -3.33 -1.54
C PRO A 325 -11.86 -4.60 -0.71
N VAL A 326 -12.17 -4.46 0.58
CA VAL A 326 -12.31 -5.63 1.45
C VAL A 326 -13.41 -6.53 0.92
N GLY A 327 -13.18 -7.84 0.93
CA GLY A 327 -14.14 -8.81 0.45
C GLY A 327 -14.18 -9.01 -1.07
N SER A 328 -13.19 -8.51 -1.82
CA SER A 328 -13.15 -8.64 -3.29
C SER A 328 -12.91 -10.07 -3.78
N PHE A 329 -12.38 -10.95 -2.95
CA PHE A 329 -12.02 -12.33 -3.30
C PHE A 329 -12.86 -13.35 -2.52
N GLU A 330 -12.77 -14.63 -2.88
CA GLU A 330 -13.53 -15.68 -2.20
C GLU A 330 -13.17 -15.76 -0.70
N PRO A 331 -14.17 -15.87 0.20
CA PRO A 331 -13.90 -16.07 1.61
C PRO A 331 -13.40 -17.49 1.88
N ASN A 332 -12.77 -17.66 3.04
CA ASN A 332 -12.52 -18.99 3.56
C ASN A 332 -13.84 -19.70 3.98
N LYS A 333 -13.76 -20.94 4.46
CA LYS A 333 -14.96 -21.74 4.79
C LYS A 333 -15.76 -21.22 6.00
N LEU A 334 -15.32 -20.14 6.65
CA LEU A 334 -16.03 -19.46 7.73
C LEU A 334 -16.65 -18.13 7.28
N GLY A 335 -16.51 -17.76 6.00
CA GLY A 335 -16.99 -16.47 5.51
C GLY A 335 -16.04 -15.31 5.83
N LEU A 336 -14.78 -15.58 6.19
CA LEU A 336 -13.76 -14.55 6.43
C LEU A 336 -12.99 -14.27 5.15
N TYR A 337 -12.85 -12.99 4.83
CA TYR A 337 -12.21 -12.52 3.61
C TYR A 337 -10.80 -12.02 3.90
N ASP A 338 -9.96 -12.03 2.87
CA ASP A 338 -8.62 -11.40 2.87
C ASP A 338 -7.66 -11.91 3.97
N MET A 339 -7.97 -13.04 4.62
CA MET A 339 -7.08 -13.69 5.59
C MET A 339 -5.75 -14.17 4.96
N THR A 340 -5.58 -14.02 3.66
CA THR A 340 -4.30 -14.16 2.95
C THR A 340 -4.27 -13.15 1.82
N GLY A 341 -3.32 -12.21 1.84
CA GLY A 341 -3.21 -11.14 0.86
C GLY A 341 -3.76 -9.81 1.38
N ASN A 342 -4.03 -8.88 0.46
CA ASN A 342 -4.47 -7.51 0.68
C ASN A 342 -3.53 -6.73 1.62
N VAL A 343 -3.71 -6.79 2.94
CA VAL A 343 -2.79 -6.15 3.90
C VAL A 343 -2.36 -7.10 5.01
N TRP A 344 -1.16 -6.87 5.54
CA TRP A 344 -0.78 -7.47 6.81
C TRP A 344 -1.70 -6.95 7.90
N GLU A 345 -1.89 -7.75 8.93
CA GLU A 345 -2.83 -7.45 10.01
C GLU A 345 -2.17 -7.56 11.37
N TRP A 346 -2.25 -6.49 12.15
CA TRP A 346 -1.80 -6.49 13.54
C TRP A 346 -2.53 -7.53 14.40
N CYS A 347 -1.77 -8.26 15.22
CA CYS A 347 -2.27 -9.10 16.31
C CYS A 347 -1.95 -8.47 17.68
N SER A 348 -2.61 -8.96 18.74
CA SER A 348 -2.31 -8.51 20.11
C SER A 348 -0.92 -8.92 20.60
N ASP A 349 -0.39 -10.03 20.10
CA ASP A 349 0.77 -10.72 20.65
C ASP A 349 2.07 -9.92 20.48
N TRP A 350 2.92 -9.98 21.49
CA TRP A 350 4.34 -9.71 21.32
C TRP A 350 4.98 -10.83 20.50
N TYR A 351 5.96 -10.51 19.66
CA TYR A 351 6.67 -11.50 18.87
C TYR A 351 7.87 -12.08 19.63
N ASP A 352 7.97 -13.41 19.61
CA ASP A 352 9.15 -14.16 19.99
C ASP A 352 9.30 -15.34 19.02
N LYS A 353 10.48 -15.43 18.39
CA LYS A 353 10.83 -16.46 17.40
C LYS A 353 10.81 -17.88 17.99
N GLU A 354 11.03 -18.02 19.30
CA GLU A 354 11.04 -19.31 20.00
C GLU A 354 9.70 -19.61 20.71
N TYR A 355 8.69 -18.71 20.61
CA TYR A 355 7.46 -18.82 21.39
C TYR A 355 6.73 -20.15 21.18
N TYR A 356 6.71 -20.68 19.96
CA TYR A 356 6.02 -21.94 19.65
C TYR A 356 6.56 -23.14 20.42
N LYS A 357 7.82 -23.11 20.90
CA LYS A 357 8.40 -24.18 21.73
C LYS A 357 7.87 -24.18 23.16
N LYS A 358 7.41 -23.03 23.64
CA LYS A 358 6.96 -22.80 25.02
C LYS A 358 5.52 -22.30 25.12
N SER A 359 4.79 -22.31 24.00
CA SER A 359 3.43 -21.79 23.90
C SER A 359 2.48 -22.54 24.82
N GLU A 360 1.61 -21.78 25.47
CA GLU A 360 0.53 -22.34 26.27
C GLU A 360 -0.48 -23.05 25.37
N LYS A 361 -1.08 -24.12 25.90
CA LYS A 361 -2.03 -24.91 25.11
C LYS A 361 -3.41 -24.27 24.98
N GLN A 362 -3.82 -23.43 25.93
CA GLN A 362 -5.15 -22.87 26.00
C GLN A 362 -5.06 -21.35 25.88
N ASN A 363 -5.74 -20.78 24.88
CA ASN A 363 -5.79 -19.33 24.61
C ASN A 363 -4.44 -18.61 24.76
N PRO A 364 -3.37 -19.04 24.05
CA PRO A 364 -2.07 -18.40 24.17
C PRO A 364 -2.16 -16.93 23.75
N LEU A 365 -1.57 -16.06 24.57
CA LEU A 365 -1.57 -14.60 24.39
C LEU A 365 -0.22 -14.05 23.88
N GLY A 366 0.69 -14.94 23.48
CA GLY A 366 2.07 -14.59 23.20
C GLY A 366 2.94 -14.51 24.48
N PRO A 367 4.21 -14.10 24.35
CA PRO A 367 5.04 -13.79 25.50
C PRO A 367 4.52 -12.52 26.22
N PRO A 368 4.81 -12.36 27.53
CA PRO A 368 4.29 -11.24 28.32
C PRO A 368 4.82 -9.86 27.89
N GLY A 369 5.89 -9.81 27.11
CA GLY A 369 6.55 -8.59 26.64
C GLY A 369 7.49 -8.87 25.47
N GLY A 370 7.84 -7.83 24.71
CA GLY A 370 8.76 -7.93 23.59
C GLY A 370 9.08 -6.58 22.97
N ALA A 371 9.99 -6.58 21.99
CA ALA A 371 10.31 -5.37 21.21
C ALA A 371 9.37 -5.17 20.02
N HIS A 372 8.80 -6.25 19.49
CA HIS A 372 8.02 -6.25 18.25
C HIS A 372 6.65 -6.89 18.49
N ARG A 373 5.62 -6.42 17.80
CA ARG A 373 4.28 -7.03 17.76
C ARG A 373 4.17 -7.94 16.55
N VAL A 374 3.34 -8.96 16.66
CA VAL A 374 3.02 -9.88 15.56
C VAL A 374 2.11 -9.21 14.55
N ASN A 375 2.36 -9.44 13.26
CA ASN A 375 1.39 -9.26 12.20
C ASN A 375 1.32 -10.50 11.29
N ARG A 376 0.14 -10.76 10.73
CA ARG A 376 -0.19 -11.97 9.95
C ARG A 376 -0.88 -11.59 8.64
N GLY A 377 -1.14 -12.53 7.74
CA GLY A 377 -2.00 -12.28 6.58
C GLY A 377 -1.30 -12.10 5.24
N SER A 378 -0.03 -11.68 5.20
CA SER A 378 0.60 -11.26 3.93
C SER A 378 -0.02 -9.99 3.37
N CYS A 379 0.37 -9.54 2.17
CA CYS A 379 -0.22 -8.36 1.55
C CYS A 379 -0.14 -8.39 0.02
N TRP A 380 -0.67 -7.36 -0.64
CA TRP A 380 -0.63 -7.14 -2.09
C TRP A 380 0.79 -7.14 -2.70
N HIS A 381 1.83 -6.91 -1.89
CA HIS A 381 3.24 -6.99 -2.33
C HIS A 381 3.85 -8.40 -2.18
N CYS A 382 3.18 -9.30 -1.48
CA CYS A 382 3.77 -10.57 -1.09
C CYS A 382 3.50 -11.67 -2.12
N GLY A 383 4.57 -12.38 -2.51
CA GLY A 383 4.49 -13.57 -3.36
C GLY A 383 4.20 -14.88 -2.59
N PRO A 384 4.16 -16.01 -3.33
CA PRO A 384 3.65 -17.29 -2.83
C PRO A 384 4.25 -17.79 -1.50
N GLU A 385 5.53 -17.53 -1.25
CA GLU A 385 6.23 -17.97 -0.04
C GLU A 385 5.78 -17.23 1.22
N LEU A 386 5.44 -15.95 1.08
CA LEU A 386 5.01 -15.07 2.16
C LEU A 386 3.49 -15.15 2.40
N ASN A 387 2.72 -15.66 1.44
CA ASN A 387 1.26 -15.76 1.55
C ASN A 387 0.79 -16.92 2.43
N ARG A 388 1.67 -17.77 2.96
CA ARG A 388 1.24 -18.91 3.79
C ARG A 388 0.56 -18.40 5.05
N VAL A 389 -0.57 -18.99 5.46
CA VAL A 389 -1.29 -18.59 6.69
C VAL A 389 -0.45 -18.79 7.96
N THR A 390 0.63 -19.58 7.89
CA THR A 390 1.59 -19.75 8.99
C THR A 390 2.74 -18.77 8.97
N PHE A 391 2.92 -18.00 7.90
CA PHE A 391 3.98 -17.01 7.85
C PHE A 391 3.76 -16.00 8.99
N ARG A 392 4.83 -15.78 9.76
CA ARG A 392 4.84 -14.86 10.89
C ARG A 392 5.69 -13.67 10.50
N SER A 393 5.12 -12.49 10.61
CA SER A 393 5.83 -11.23 10.46
C SER A 393 5.77 -10.48 11.78
N TYR A 394 6.72 -9.58 11.99
CA TYR A 394 6.85 -8.84 13.22
C TYR A 394 7.51 -7.50 12.97
N ILE A 395 7.03 -6.48 13.68
CA ILE A 395 7.60 -5.13 13.58
C ILE A 395 7.33 -4.34 14.86
N TYR A 396 8.02 -3.23 15.07
CA TYR A 396 7.86 -2.42 16.28
C TYR A 396 6.42 -1.92 16.40
N ALA A 397 5.90 -1.80 17.62
CA ALA A 397 4.51 -1.40 17.85
C ALA A 397 4.18 0.00 17.29
N ASP A 398 5.17 0.89 17.26
CA ASP A 398 4.99 2.22 16.68
C ASP A 398 5.17 2.22 15.15
N TYR A 399 5.61 1.12 14.53
CA TYR A 399 5.96 1.07 13.11
C TYR A 399 4.73 1.21 12.21
N ARG A 400 4.90 1.95 11.11
CA ARG A 400 3.85 2.27 10.12
C ARG A 400 4.36 1.89 8.75
N PHE A 401 3.61 1.03 8.08
CA PHE A 401 4.01 0.42 6.82
C PHE A 401 2.80 0.43 5.89
N ILE A 402 3.02 0.83 4.63
CA ILE A 402 1.96 0.99 3.62
C ILE A 402 1.18 -0.30 3.30
N THR A 403 1.70 -1.46 3.70
CA THR A 403 1.03 -2.76 3.50
C THR A 403 0.42 -3.34 4.79
N LEU A 404 0.35 -2.56 5.88
CA LEU A 404 -0.05 -3.03 7.20
C LEU A 404 -1.28 -2.27 7.70
N GLY A 405 -2.34 -3.03 7.96
CA GLY A 405 -3.60 -2.63 8.58
C GLY A 405 -3.96 -3.56 9.75
N PHE A 406 -5.24 -3.80 9.97
CA PHE A 406 -5.72 -4.67 11.05
C PHE A 406 -7.18 -5.09 10.84
N ARG A 407 -7.60 -6.12 11.59
CA ARG A 407 -9.01 -6.48 11.74
C ARG A 407 -9.39 -6.58 13.22
N LEU A 408 -10.68 -6.49 13.49
CA LEU A 408 -11.22 -6.57 14.84
C LEU A 408 -11.47 -8.01 15.28
N ALA A 409 -11.38 -8.25 16.57
CA ALA A 409 -11.88 -9.41 17.27
C ALA A 409 -12.70 -8.96 18.47
N MET A 410 -13.54 -9.85 19.00
CA MET A 410 -14.36 -9.58 20.17
C MET A 410 -14.59 -10.89 20.92
N THR A 411 -14.59 -10.83 22.25
CA THR A 411 -15.04 -11.97 23.06
C THR A 411 -16.58 -12.02 23.03
N PRO A 412 -17.21 -13.18 22.79
CA PRO A 412 -18.65 -13.28 22.48
C PRO A 412 -19.58 -12.88 23.62
#